data_AF-A0A958G5Z1-F1
#
_entry.id   AF-A0A958G5Z1-F1
#
_cell.length_a   1.000
_cell.length_b   1.000
_cell.length_c   1.000
_cell.angle_alpha   90.00
_cell.angle_beta   90.00
_cell.angle_gamma   90.00
#
_symmetry.space_group_name_H-M   'P 1'
#
loop_
_entity.id
_entity.type
_entity.pdbx_description
1 polymer ?
#
loop_
_entity_poly.entity_id
_entity_poly.type
_entity_poly.pdbx_seq_one_letter_code
_entity_poly.pdbx_strand_id
1 'polypeptide(L)'
;MIGDIFFAILGLTALVSIAILFSNNRSRIDWRLVATGLGLQVFFALLVLKTTYGRQVFEWMSEFFVIIIGFTTNGASFVFNSLATQSDFAKAFPENLQAQGFGFVFAFQVLPTIIFFSSLMSVLYHLGIMQRV
;
A
#
# COMPACT_ATOMS: atom_id res chain seq x y z
N MET A 1 26.39 -1.82 8.95
CA MET A 1 25.55 -2.56 9.92
C MET A 1 25.30 -1.77 11.20
N ILE A 2 26.31 -1.44 12.03
CA ILE A 2 26.07 -0.62 13.24
C ILE A 2 25.62 0.81 12.90
N GLY A 3 26.20 1.41 11.85
CA GLY A 3 25.84 2.77 11.41
C GLY A 3 24.38 2.89 10.97
N ASP A 4 23.86 1.88 10.28
CA ASP A 4 22.49 1.86 9.75
C ASP A 4 21.46 1.77 10.89
N ILE A 5 21.75 0.94 11.91
CA ILE A 5 20.91 0.80 13.10
C ILE A 5 20.92 2.10 13.91
N PHE A 6 22.09 2.73 14.07
CA PHE A 6 22.19 4.02 14.76
C PHE A 6 21.37 5.11 14.04
N PHE A 7 21.47 5.18 12.70
CA PHE A 7 20.69 6.11 11.91
C PHE A 7 19.19 5.86 12.01
N ALA A 8 18.76 4.59 12.04
CA ALA A 8 17.35 4.22 12.22
C ALA A 8 16.81 4.64 13.60
N ILE A 9 17.57 4.41 14.67
CA ILE A 9 17.19 4.83 16.03
C ILE A 9 17.12 6.36 16.13
N LEU A 10 18.08 7.06 15.54
CA LEU A 10 18.09 8.51 15.48
C LEU A 10 16.86 9.03 14.72
N GLY A 11 16.55 8.45 13.56
CA GLY A 11 15.37 8.79 12.77
C GLY A 11 14.06 8.58 13.55
N LEU A 12 13.92 7.44 14.23
CA LEU A 12 12.74 7.16 15.06
C LEU A 12 12.61 8.18 16.21
N THR A 13 13.71 8.46 16.89
CA THR A 13 13.76 9.44 17.98
C THR A 13 13.42 10.84 17.49
N ALA A 14 13.89 11.23 16.30
CA ALA A 14 13.58 12.51 15.68
C ALA A 14 12.09 12.64 15.34
N LEU A 15 11.46 11.61 14.75
CA LEU A 15 10.03 11.62 14.44
C LEU A 15 9.17 11.71 15.71
N VAL A 16 9.50 10.94 16.74
CA VAL A 16 8.81 11.02 18.04
C VAL A 16 9.00 12.39 18.67
N SER A 17 10.20 12.96 18.61
CA SER A 17 10.47 14.31 19.12
C SER A 17 9.67 15.39 18.40
N ILE A 18 9.56 15.30 17.06
CA ILE A 18 8.71 16.20 16.27
C ILE A 18 7.24 16.06 16.72
N ALA A 19 6.74 14.83 16.89
CA ALA A 19 5.37 14.62 17.37
C ALA A 19 5.14 15.22 18.78
N ILE A 20 6.12 15.14 19.68
CA ILE A 20 6.07 15.78 21.01
C ILE A 20 6.08 17.30 20.89
N LEU A 21 6.90 17.87 19.98
CA LEU A 21 6.98 19.31 19.78
C LEU A 21 5.63 19.90 19.29
N PHE A 22 4.97 19.21 18.37
CA PHE A 22 3.65 19.59 17.84
C PHE A 22 2.47 19.10 18.69
N SER A 23 2.72 18.43 19.82
CA SER A 23 1.65 17.96 20.71
C SER A 23 0.97 19.14 21.42
N ASN A 24 -0.36 19.15 21.36
CA ASN A 24 -1.21 20.15 22.03
C ASN A 24 -1.05 20.13 23.56
N ASN A 25 -0.77 18.98 24.15
CA ASN A 25 -0.56 18.86 25.60
C ASN A 25 0.53 17.85 25.94
N ARG A 26 1.77 18.34 26.02
CA ARG A 26 2.98 17.52 26.24
C ARG A 26 2.97 16.76 27.56
N SER A 27 2.27 17.24 28.59
CA SER A 27 2.21 16.58 29.89
C SER A 27 1.16 15.46 29.97
N ARG A 28 0.26 15.36 28.99
CA ARG A 28 -0.76 14.30 28.90
C ARG A 28 -0.42 13.21 27.89
N ILE A 29 0.83 13.14 27.45
CA ILE A 29 1.27 12.06 26.57
C ILE A 29 1.31 10.76 27.36
N ASP A 30 0.49 9.79 26.94
CA ASP A 30 0.52 8.45 27.50
C ASP A 30 1.72 7.67 26.92
N TRP A 31 2.82 7.66 27.66
CA TRP A 31 4.04 6.95 27.28
C TRP A 31 3.86 5.43 27.17
N ARG A 32 2.86 4.84 27.85
CA ARG A 32 2.54 3.42 27.70
C ARG A 32 1.93 3.18 26.32
N LEU A 33 1.02 4.04 25.87
CA LEU A 33 0.44 3.96 24.52
C LEU A 33 1.51 4.14 23.46
N VAL A 34 2.39 5.16 23.60
CA VAL A 34 3.47 5.42 22.66
C VAL A 34 4.44 4.23 22.58
N ALA A 35 4.90 3.73 23.73
CA ALA A 35 5.82 2.59 23.76
C ALA A 35 5.18 1.31 23.21
N THR A 36 3.89 1.06 23.49
CA THR A 36 3.17 -0.10 22.96
C THR A 36 2.99 0.00 21.46
N GLY A 37 2.63 1.17 20.93
CA GLY A 37 2.49 1.40 19.49
C GLY A 37 3.81 1.23 18.73
N LEU A 38 4.89 1.84 19.23
CA LEU A 38 6.23 1.70 18.65
C LEU A 38 6.74 0.26 18.75
N GLY A 39 6.53 -0.39 19.90
CA GLY A 39 6.88 -1.79 20.11
C GLY A 39 6.15 -2.72 19.14
N LEU A 40 4.85 -2.49 18.92
CA LEU A 40 4.03 -3.26 17.99
C LEU A 40 4.50 -3.07 16.53
N GLN A 41 4.85 -1.83 16.14
CA GLN A 41 5.41 -1.55 14.81
C GLN A 41 6.73 -2.27 14.57
N VAL A 42 7.68 -2.19 15.51
CA VAL A 42 8.97 -2.90 15.41
C VAL A 42 8.76 -4.41 15.43
N PHE A 43 7.85 -4.90 16.27
CA PHE A 43 7.50 -6.32 16.33
C PHE A 43 6.98 -6.83 14.98
N PHE A 44 6.00 -6.15 14.36
CA PHE A 44 5.49 -6.54 13.04
C PHE A 44 6.58 -6.42 11.97
N ALA A 45 7.39 -5.37 11.97
CA ALA A 45 8.49 -5.24 11.02
C ALA A 45 9.47 -6.42 11.12
N LEU A 46 9.86 -6.83 12.33
CA LEU A 46 10.73 -7.98 12.53
C LEU A 46 10.04 -9.29 12.14
N LEU A 47 8.77 -9.47 12.51
CA LEU A 47 8.00 -10.65 12.16
C LEU A 47 7.95 -10.82 10.64
N VAL A 48 7.59 -9.77 9.90
CA VAL A 48 7.38 -9.84 8.45
C VAL A 48 8.68 -9.84 7.66
N LEU A 49 9.66 -9.00 8.02
CA LEU A 49 10.86 -8.79 7.21
C LEU A 49 11.99 -9.76 7.56
N LYS A 50 12.09 -10.21 8.82
CA LYS A 50 13.21 -11.05 9.30
C LYS A 50 12.86 -12.53 9.34
N THR A 51 11.60 -12.91 9.59
CA THR A 51 11.23 -14.33 9.70
C THR A 51 10.78 -14.90 8.36
N THR A 52 11.18 -16.14 8.08
CA THR A 52 10.80 -16.84 6.85
C THR A 52 9.29 -17.06 6.77
N TYR A 53 8.65 -17.46 7.88
CA TYR A 53 7.21 -17.66 7.95
C TYR A 53 6.44 -16.35 7.74
N GLY A 54 6.89 -15.24 8.36
CA GLY A 54 6.26 -13.93 8.17
C GLY A 54 6.33 -13.46 6.73
N ARG A 55 7.49 -13.62 6.08
CA ARG A 55 7.64 -13.33 4.65
C ARG A 55 6.68 -14.16 3.79
N GLN A 56 6.62 -15.48 4.00
CA GLN A 56 5.75 -16.37 3.23
C GLN A 56 4.26 -16.00 3.35
N VAL A 57 3.78 -15.69 4.55
CA VAL A 57 2.38 -15.26 4.76
C VAL A 57 2.09 -13.95 4.02
N PHE A 58 3.00 -12.99 4.08
CA PHE A 58 2.83 -11.71 3.40
C PHE A 58 2.96 -11.83 1.88
N GLU A 59 3.82 -12.71 1.38
CA GLU A 59 3.94 -13.03 -0.05
C GLU A 59 2.65 -13.65 -0.58
N TRP A 60 2.12 -14.66 0.12
CA TRP A 60 0.82 -15.24 -0.21
C TRP A 60 -0.32 -14.19 -0.20
N MET A 61 -0.35 -13.31 0.79
CA MET A 61 -1.31 -12.20 0.84
C MET A 61 -1.13 -11.24 -0.33
N SER A 62 0.12 -10.93 -0.69
CA SER A 62 0.44 -10.05 -1.82
C SER A 62 -0.02 -10.65 -3.14
N GLU A 63 0.24 -11.94 -3.37
CA GLU A 63 -0.26 -12.67 -4.54
C GLU A 63 -1.78 -12.66 -4.63
N PHE A 64 -2.47 -12.84 -3.49
CA PHE A 64 -3.93 -12.72 -3.43
C PHE A 64 -4.41 -11.34 -3.87
N PHE A 65 -3.78 -10.26 -3.41
CA PHE A 65 -4.12 -8.90 -3.87
C PHE A 65 -3.80 -8.68 -5.35
N VAL A 66 -2.72 -9.27 -5.89
CA VAL A 66 -2.42 -9.21 -7.32
C VAL A 66 -3.53 -9.85 -8.15
N ILE A 67 -4.09 -10.98 -7.71
CA ILE A 67 -5.25 -11.61 -8.37
C ILE A 67 -6.46 -10.68 -8.37
N ILE A 68 -6.76 -10.03 -7.23
CA ILE A 68 -7.87 -9.07 -7.12
C ILE A 68 -7.67 -7.88 -8.06
N ILE A 69 -6.46 -7.33 -8.12
CA ILE A 69 -6.12 -6.25 -9.05
C ILE A 69 -6.29 -6.73 -10.50
N GLY A 70 -5.94 -7.97 -10.82
CA GLY A 70 -6.19 -8.56 -12.14
C GLY A 70 -7.66 -8.53 -12.56
N PHE A 71 -8.60 -8.78 -11.64
CA PHE A 71 -10.03 -8.62 -11.94
C PHE A 71 -10.42 -7.17 -12.23
N THR A 72 -9.78 -6.21 -11.56
CA THR A 72 -9.97 -4.79 -11.86
C THR A 72 -9.52 -4.47 -13.28
N THR A 73 -8.34 -4.94 -13.68
CA THR A 73 -7.82 -4.72 -15.04
C THR A 73 -8.75 -5.28 -16.10
N ASN A 74 -9.32 -6.48 -15.89
CA ASN A 74 -10.31 -7.06 -16.80
C ASN A 74 -11.58 -6.20 -16.90
N GLY A 75 -12.08 -5.66 -15.79
CA GLY A 75 -13.23 -4.76 -15.77
C GLY A 75 -12.94 -3.42 -16.46
N ALA A 76 -11.74 -2.85 -16.25
CA ALA A 76 -11.32 -1.63 -16.92
C ALA A 76 -11.19 -1.84 -18.43
N SER A 77 -10.60 -2.95 -18.88
CA SER A 77 -10.51 -3.33 -20.29
C SER A 77 -11.87 -3.57 -20.93
N PHE A 78 -12.85 -4.10 -20.19
CA PHE A 78 -14.23 -4.20 -20.68
C PHE A 78 -14.87 -2.82 -20.94
N VAL A 79 -14.69 -1.86 -20.01
CA VAL A 79 -15.32 -0.54 -20.10
C VAL A 79 -14.59 0.39 -21.08
N PHE A 80 -13.25 0.36 -21.08
CA PHE A 80 -12.42 1.34 -21.79
C PHE A 80 -11.56 0.74 -22.91
N ASN A 81 -11.60 -0.58 -23.13
CA ASN A 81 -10.90 -1.28 -24.21
C ASN A 81 -9.40 -0.90 -24.26
N SER A 82 -8.90 -0.42 -25.41
CA SER A 82 -7.48 -0.11 -25.62
C SER A 82 -6.93 1.01 -24.72
N LEU A 83 -7.80 1.81 -24.08
CA LEU A 83 -7.38 2.89 -23.17
C LEU A 83 -7.03 2.38 -21.76
N ALA A 84 -7.54 1.20 -21.36
CA ALA A 84 -7.28 0.61 -20.05
C ALA A 84 -5.95 -0.15 -19.97
N THR A 85 -5.32 -0.48 -21.09
CA THR A 85 -4.05 -1.23 -21.11
C THR A 85 -2.96 -0.43 -21.78
N GLN A 86 -1.84 -0.24 -21.08
CA GLN A 86 -0.68 0.50 -21.58
C GLN A 86 -0.22 -0.01 -22.95
N SER A 87 -0.23 -1.34 -23.16
CA SER A 87 0.23 -1.96 -24.40
C SER A 87 -0.64 -1.67 -25.62
N ASP A 88 -1.93 -1.38 -25.47
CA ASP A 88 -2.83 -1.19 -26.60
C ASP A 88 -2.96 0.28 -27.01
N PHE A 89 -2.93 1.20 -26.03
CA PHE A 89 -2.82 2.63 -26.31
C PHE A 89 -1.42 2.99 -26.84
N ALA A 90 -0.36 2.35 -26.31
CA ALA A 90 1.01 2.55 -26.78
C ALA A 90 1.20 2.16 -28.25
N LYS A 91 0.50 1.14 -28.76
CA LYS A 91 0.54 0.72 -30.18
C LYS A 91 0.04 1.79 -31.15
N ALA A 92 -0.73 2.78 -30.68
CA ALA A 92 -1.14 3.92 -31.50
C ALA A 92 0.00 4.95 -31.70
N PHE A 93 1.10 4.83 -30.96
CA PHE A 93 2.26 5.69 -31.04
C PHE A 93 3.49 4.93 -31.53
N PRO A 94 4.42 5.60 -32.25
CA PRO A 94 5.68 5.00 -32.69
C PRO A 94 6.49 4.41 -31.51
N GLU A 95 7.19 3.30 -31.75
CA GLU A 95 7.93 2.52 -30.73
C GLU A 95 8.94 3.37 -29.93
N ASN A 96 9.54 4.38 -30.58
CA ASN A 96 10.47 5.33 -29.96
C ASN A 96 9.83 6.27 -28.92
N LEU A 97 8.49 6.42 -28.91
CA LEU A 97 7.75 7.18 -27.90
C LEU A 97 7.25 6.30 -26.75
N GLN A 98 7.06 4.99 -26.98
CA GLN A 98 6.64 4.05 -25.93
C GLN A 98 7.69 3.93 -24.81
N ALA A 99 8.98 3.93 -25.18
CA ALA A 99 10.10 3.93 -24.25
C ALA A 99 10.15 5.18 -23.33
N GLN A 100 9.46 6.26 -23.70
CA GLN A 100 9.35 7.49 -22.91
C GLN A 100 8.12 7.49 -21.97
N GLY A 101 7.40 6.37 -21.86
CA GLY A 101 6.21 6.24 -21.00
C GLY A 101 4.90 6.65 -21.66
N PHE A 102 4.90 6.99 -22.96
CA PHE A 102 3.66 7.19 -23.71
C PHE A 102 2.93 5.87 -23.87
N GLY A 103 1.71 5.79 -23.30
CA GLY A 103 0.94 4.55 -23.22
C GLY A 103 0.18 4.41 -21.90
N PHE A 104 0.74 4.93 -20.81
CA PHE A 104 0.10 4.86 -19.49
C PHE A 104 -0.83 6.04 -19.28
N VAL A 105 -2.14 5.78 -19.28
CA VAL A 105 -3.14 6.81 -18.96
C VAL A 105 -3.63 6.57 -17.54
N PHE A 106 -3.14 7.39 -16.60
CA PHE A 106 -3.46 7.27 -15.17
C PHE A 106 -4.96 7.15 -14.90
N ALA A 107 -5.77 7.95 -15.60
CA ALA A 107 -7.22 7.97 -15.43
C ALA A 107 -7.89 6.61 -15.72
N PHE A 108 -7.39 5.82 -16.67
CA PHE A 108 -7.99 4.54 -17.07
C PHE A 108 -7.30 3.32 -16.46
N GLN A 109 -6.14 3.50 -15.82
CA GLN A 109 -5.38 2.39 -15.23
C GLN A 109 -5.40 2.40 -13.71
N VAL A 110 -5.49 3.58 -13.08
CA VAL A 110 -5.45 3.70 -11.61
C VAL A 110 -6.84 3.94 -11.03
N LEU A 111 -7.65 4.81 -11.65
CA LEU A 111 -8.96 5.15 -11.10
C LEU A 111 -9.97 3.98 -11.06
N PRO A 112 -10.02 3.06 -12.07
CA PRO A 112 -10.93 1.91 -12.01
C PRO A 112 -10.69 1.01 -10.80
N THR A 113 -9.45 0.90 -10.34
CA THR A 113 -9.06 0.17 -9.11
C THR A 113 -9.78 0.75 -7.90
N ILE A 114 -9.86 2.06 -7.78
CA ILE A 114 -10.57 2.71 -6.67
C ILE A 114 -12.07 2.36 -6.69
N ILE A 115 -12.70 2.40 -7.87
CA ILE A 115 -14.13 2.10 -8.03
C ILE A 115 -14.42 0.63 -7.68
N PHE A 116 -13.58 -0.28 -8.18
CA PHE A 116 -13.70 -1.71 -7.89
C PHE A 116 -13.51 -2.02 -6.41
N PHE A 117 -12.45 -1.50 -5.77
CA PHE A 117 -12.24 -1.73 -4.35
C PHE A 117 -13.34 -1.09 -3.50
N SER A 118 -13.85 0.09 -3.88
CA SER A 118 -14.98 0.71 -3.19
C SER A 118 -16.24 -0.17 -3.22
N SER A 119 -16.58 -0.74 -4.39
CA SER A 119 -17.73 -1.64 -4.52
C SER A 119 -17.50 -2.98 -3.81
N LEU A 120 -16.31 -3.56 -3.90
CA LEU A 120 -15.93 -4.78 -3.18
C LEU A 120 -16.05 -4.58 -1.67
N MET A 121 -15.49 -3.48 -1.14
CA MET A 121 -15.60 -3.16 0.28
C MET A 121 -17.06 -2.98 0.70
N SER A 122 -17.87 -2.28 -0.11
CA SER A 122 -19.31 -2.13 0.15
C SER A 122 -20.02 -3.50 0.28
N VAL A 123 -19.70 -4.45 -0.60
CA VAL A 123 -20.22 -5.83 -0.52
C VAL A 123 -19.72 -6.52 0.76
N LEU A 124 -18.44 -6.43 1.09
CA LEU A 124 -17.89 -7.06 2.31
C LEU A 124 -18.50 -6.48 3.59
N TYR A 125 -18.80 -5.19 3.62
CA TYR A 125 -19.55 -4.54 4.70
C TYR A 125 -21.01 -5.00 4.73
N HIS A 126 -21.67 -5.12 3.57
CA HIS A 126 -23.06 -5.60 3.50
C HIS A 126 -23.18 -7.06 3.98
N LEU A 127 -22.20 -7.91 3.64
CA LEU A 127 -22.14 -9.31 4.05
C LEU A 127 -21.71 -9.50 5.52
N GLY A 128 -21.31 -8.43 6.22
CA GLY A 128 -20.91 -8.50 7.62
C GLY A 128 -19.47 -9.00 7.85
N ILE A 129 -18.64 -9.13 6.80
CA ILE A 129 -17.27 -9.67 6.91
C ILE A 129 -16.35 -8.64 7.57
N MET A 130 -16.41 -7.38 7.13
CA MET A 130 -15.57 -6.31 7.67
C MET A 130 -15.85 -5.98 9.14
N GLN A 131 -17.06 -6.25 9.63
CA GLN A 131 -17.45 -6.02 11.02
C GLN A 131 -16.93 -7.11 11.96
N ARG A 132 -16.52 -8.27 11.43
CA ARG A 132 -16.01 -9.40 12.21
C ARG A 132 -14.49 -9.38 12.38
N VAL A 133 -13.78 -8.64 11.52
CA VAL A 133 -12.32 -8.50 11.51
C VAL A 133 -11.95 -7.22 12.25
#